data_AF-A0A151Z6K5-F1
#
_entry.id   AF-A0A151Z6K5-F1
#
_cell.length_a   1.000
_cell.length_b   1.000
_cell.length_c   1.000
_cell.angle_alpha   90.00
_cell.angle_beta   90.00
_cell.angle_gamma   90.00
#
_symmetry.space_group_name_H-M   'P 1'
#
loop_
_entity.id
_entity.type
_entity.pdbx_description
1 polymer ?
#
loop_
_entity_poly.entity_id
_entity_poly.type
_entity_poly.pdbx_seq_one_letter_code
_entity_poly.pdbx_strand_id
1 'polypeptide(L)'
;MDTLFFGQKNKFKEEEIPKAVCHENIHLKAIDLYCITCNCAVCSKCIKNHAIHAADVQDVDELFDESVKSSNKITDKLGSMVNGKESEKKRIQDYFKAKVESKHQQETDRVSSHFRHLHDVLHQKEVELQSNLNKARDTNSESFTNSNVQIDQDIAQANEILGELEKLSKSLVDKIPKQIDRELKCKLLNQHVKSNKILSNQSSSSSSSLALSTATNTNSTLGENLIKLTEYGFREPALSIDTVLSYMEIKNSDKLFKNVFIYGNAAFQKLDLATKKLETIELKNETKFTTTHGIFKSIVATHDRIFIFKRTQYLEYDPKNGTWAMGSFADSYNGGDWQSVEYDGNEYIYLFGGCIESTNHRDINRFNTRTKTLDVEYSQTRIPIRFQTTCIAEGKHIYTIGGVKQTNTDKEAILERFDIRSKELTKIRDFEKDGYIDITSMCYIKVQHAIYMINREHQFFRYDLKQDKITKLAQAYTGLQQFYTRLSFDQDNTIYCISKDSVSEYNISKNTWTKLSVPKFHAYDLYVFGTKMRFPTALEAFKSVVYIVMPITCTLYVMDDDRLDNLIKRYKFVVYPPEAQTHEEFARMEQEFFDAREKRRALEKQQQQQQQNK
;
A
#
# COMPACT_ATOMS: atom_id res chain seq x y z
N MET A 1 -58.56 50.91 -4.32
CA MET A 1 -57.45 51.62 -4.98
C MET A 1 -56.83 50.56 -5.88
N ASP A 2 -57.12 50.46 -7.17
CA ASP A 2 -57.23 51.53 -8.16
C ASP A 2 -58.43 51.40 -9.10
N THR A 3 -58.94 52.58 -9.42
CA THR A 3 -59.93 52.97 -10.41
C THR A 3 -59.40 52.86 -11.82
N LEU A 4 -60.20 52.33 -12.77
CA LEU A 4 -60.28 52.86 -14.13
C LEU A 4 -61.69 52.67 -14.70
N PHE A 5 -62.39 53.80 -14.77
CA PHE A 5 -63.64 54.05 -15.49
C PHE A 5 -63.34 54.24 -16.98
N PHE A 6 -64.13 53.65 -17.87
CA PHE A 6 -64.51 54.29 -19.13
C PHE A 6 -65.92 53.83 -19.52
N GLY A 7 -66.82 54.81 -19.63
CA GLY A 7 -68.19 54.62 -20.07
C GLY A 7 -68.30 54.75 -21.59
N GLN A 8 -69.13 53.90 -22.19
CA GLN A 8 -69.79 54.18 -23.46
C GLN A 8 -71.26 53.77 -23.35
N LYS A 9 -72.14 54.76 -23.50
CA LYS A 9 -73.59 54.58 -23.64
C LYS A 9 -73.87 54.11 -25.07
N ASN A 10 -74.29 52.85 -25.22
CA ASN A 10 -74.89 52.37 -26.47
C ASN A 10 -76.38 52.10 -26.27
N LYS A 11 -77.15 52.69 -27.19
CA LYS A 11 -78.61 52.61 -27.28
C LYS A 11 -79.07 51.19 -27.58
N PHE A 12 -80.10 50.79 -26.86
CA PHE A 12 -80.91 49.59 -27.00
C PHE A 12 -81.35 49.35 -28.46
N LYS A 13 -81.10 48.13 -28.94
CA LYS A 13 -82.01 47.41 -29.84
C LYS A 13 -82.56 46.24 -29.04
N GLU A 14 -83.88 46.15 -28.97
CA GLU A 14 -84.58 44.97 -28.45
C GLU A 14 -84.35 43.82 -29.43
N GLU A 15 -83.31 43.02 -29.17
CA GLU A 15 -83.15 41.69 -29.74
C GLU A 15 -83.84 40.69 -28.80
N GLU A 16 -84.63 39.80 -29.39
CA GLU A 16 -85.36 38.72 -28.71
C GLU A 16 -84.45 38.02 -27.70
N ILE A 17 -84.83 38.09 -26.41
CA ILE A 17 -84.08 37.49 -25.30
C ILE A 17 -83.85 36.01 -25.64
N PRO A 18 -82.61 35.59 -25.93
CA PRO A 18 -82.32 34.19 -26.17
C PRO A 18 -82.74 33.45 -24.91
N LYS A 19 -83.56 32.40 -25.06
CA LYS A 19 -83.93 31.54 -23.93
C LYS A 19 -82.64 31.17 -23.22
N ALA A 20 -82.40 31.78 -22.05
CA ALA A 20 -81.13 31.64 -21.37
C ALA A 20 -80.88 30.14 -21.16
N VAL A 21 -79.77 29.64 -21.70
CA VAL A 21 -79.29 28.28 -21.52
C VAL A 21 -78.20 28.34 -20.45
N CYS A 22 -78.14 27.34 -19.57
CA CYS A 22 -77.02 27.25 -18.64
C CYS A 22 -75.75 26.96 -19.45
N HIS A 23 -74.69 27.72 -19.20
CA HIS A 23 -73.39 27.50 -19.82
C HIS A 23 -72.42 26.95 -18.77
N GLU A 24 -71.30 26.36 -19.20
CA GLU A 24 -70.33 25.69 -18.31
C GLU A 24 -70.01 26.55 -17.07
N ASN A 25 -70.34 26.03 -15.89
CA ASN A 25 -70.23 26.65 -14.56
C ASN A 25 -71.12 27.89 -14.28
N ILE A 26 -71.98 28.32 -15.22
CA ILE A 26 -72.95 29.41 -15.03
C ILE A 26 -74.37 28.86 -15.16
N HIS A 27 -74.98 28.60 -14.01
CA HIS A 27 -76.32 28.04 -13.93
C HIS A 27 -77.38 29.13 -13.70
N LEU A 28 -78.51 29.01 -14.40
CA LEU A 28 -79.61 29.98 -14.34
C LEU A 28 -80.53 29.81 -13.13
N LYS A 29 -80.29 28.76 -12.35
CA LYS A 29 -80.98 28.45 -11.11
C LYS A 29 -79.95 28.11 -10.05
N ALA A 30 -80.38 28.12 -8.79
CA ALA A 30 -79.57 27.63 -7.67
C ALA A 30 -79.02 26.23 -7.97
N ILE A 31 -77.80 26.03 -7.51
CA ILE A 31 -77.03 24.80 -7.70
C ILE A 31 -77.29 23.96 -6.47
N ASP A 32 -78.26 23.06 -6.58
CA ASP A 32 -78.70 22.22 -5.48
C ASP A 32 -78.22 20.76 -5.66
N LEU A 33 -77.68 20.41 -6.84
CA LEU A 33 -77.27 19.05 -7.18
C LEU A 33 -75.82 18.99 -7.70
N TYR A 34 -75.14 17.86 -7.52
CA TYR A 34 -73.81 17.59 -8.04
C TYR A 34 -73.79 16.24 -8.75
N CYS A 35 -73.23 16.19 -9.97
CA CYS A 35 -73.09 14.95 -10.72
C CYS A 35 -71.68 14.37 -10.50
N ILE A 36 -71.58 13.23 -9.81
CA ILE A 36 -70.31 12.58 -9.49
C ILE A 36 -69.57 12.15 -10.78
N THR A 37 -70.29 11.58 -11.74
CA THR A 37 -69.72 11.07 -13.00
C THR A 37 -69.20 12.18 -13.91
N CYS A 38 -69.86 13.33 -13.95
CA CYS A 38 -69.39 14.50 -14.71
C CYS A 38 -68.43 15.40 -13.92
N ASN A 39 -68.31 15.21 -12.61
CA ASN A 39 -67.55 16.05 -11.69
C ASN A 39 -67.88 17.55 -11.83
N CYS A 40 -69.17 17.88 -11.88
CA CYS A 40 -69.64 19.25 -11.99
C CYS A 40 -70.95 19.48 -11.25
N ALA A 41 -71.18 20.75 -10.89
CA ALA A 41 -72.40 21.18 -10.24
C ALA A 41 -73.55 21.30 -11.25
N VAL A 42 -74.77 20.98 -10.83
CA VAL A 42 -75.93 20.85 -11.71
C VAL A 42 -77.12 21.55 -11.07
N CYS A 43 -77.73 22.50 -11.79
CA CYS A 43 -79.02 23.05 -11.36
C CYS A 43 -80.20 22.22 -11.88
N SER A 44 -81.40 22.44 -11.35
CA SER A 44 -82.62 21.72 -11.76
C SER A 44 -83.00 21.85 -13.25
N LYS A 45 -82.44 22.82 -14.00
CA LYS A 45 -82.58 22.88 -15.47
C LYS A 45 -81.57 21.99 -16.21
N CYS A 46 -80.36 21.85 -15.67
CA CYS A 46 -79.28 21.08 -16.29
C CYS A 46 -79.44 19.57 -16.10
N ILE A 47 -80.19 19.13 -15.08
CA ILE A 47 -80.39 17.69 -14.80
C ILE A 47 -80.91 16.89 -16.00
N LYS A 48 -81.69 17.51 -16.89
CA LYS A 48 -82.17 16.87 -18.13
C LYS A 48 -81.03 16.47 -19.07
N ASN A 49 -79.97 17.26 -19.11
CA ASN A 49 -78.77 16.96 -19.90
C ASN A 49 -77.87 15.94 -19.19
N HIS A 50 -78.09 15.72 -17.89
CA HIS A 50 -77.42 14.69 -17.08
C HIS A 50 -78.33 13.48 -16.84
N ALA A 51 -79.39 13.28 -17.63
CA ALA A 51 -80.34 12.19 -17.42
C ALA A 51 -79.68 10.79 -17.48
N ILE A 52 -78.59 10.66 -18.26
CA ILE A 52 -77.81 9.42 -18.36
C ILE A 52 -77.08 9.11 -17.04
N HIS A 53 -76.72 10.14 -16.26
CA HIS A 53 -76.06 10.02 -14.95
C HIS A 53 -77.02 10.28 -13.79
N ALA A 54 -78.34 10.16 -13.99
CA ALA A 54 -79.32 10.52 -12.98
C ALA A 54 -79.15 9.78 -11.65
N ALA A 55 -78.59 8.56 -11.67
CA ALA A 55 -78.26 7.79 -10.47
C ALA A 55 -77.04 8.33 -9.69
N ASP A 56 -76.17 9.09 -10.37
CA ASP A 56 -74.93 9.67 -9.82
C ASP A 56 -75.08 11.17 -9.52
N VAL A 57 -76.29 11.72 -9.68
CA VAL A 57 -76.62 13.09 -9.30
C VAL A 57 -77.14 13.06 -7.87
N GLN A 58 -76.38 13.67 -6.95
CA GLN A 58 -76.72 13.76 -5.53
C GLN A 58 -76.98 15.21 -5.14
N ASP A 59 -77.66 15.41 -4.02
CA ASP A 59 -77.81 16.73 -3.42
C ASP A 59 -76.43 17.24 -2.96
N VAL A 60 -76.16 18.53 -3.21
CA VAL A 60 -74.86 19.14 -2.87
C VAL A 60 -74.59 19.09 -1.38
N ASP A 61 -75.60 19.28 -0.54
CA ASP A 61 -75.44 19.29 0.92
C ASP A 61 -75.16 17.88 1.44
N GLU A 62 -75.84 16.86 0.90
CA GLU A 62 -75.59 15.45 1.25
C GLU A 62 -74.18 15.01 0.82
N LEU A 63 -73.77 15.35 -0.41
CA LEU A 63 -72.43 15.05 -0.91
C LEU A 63 -71.35 15.80 -0.13
N PHE A 64 -71.62 17.04 0.29
CA PHE A 64 -70.73 17.81 1.14
C PHE A 64 -70.55 17.14 2.51
N ASP A 65 -71.64 16.73 3.16
CA ASP A 65 -71.60 16.01 4.43
C ASP A 65 -70.85 14.67 4.32
N GLU A 66 -71.07 13.92 3.24
CA GLU A 66 -70.33 12.68 2.96
C GLU A 66 -68.85 12.96 2.67
N SER A 67 -68.54 14.04 1.93
CA SER A 67 -67.18 14.49 1.64
C SER A 67 -66.45 14.91 2.91
N VAL A 68 -67.10 15.61 3.83
CA VAL A 68 -66.53 15.97 5.14
C VAL A 68 -66.30 14.71 5.99
N LYS A 69 -67.26 13.78 6.05
CA LYS A 69 -67.12 12.51 6.79
C LYS A 69 -66.00 11.63 6.21
N SER A 70 -65.90 11.53 4.89
CA SER A 70 -64.85 10.77 4.21
C SER A 70 -63.49 11.44 4.30
N SER A 71 -63.43 12.78 4.25
CA SER A 71 -62.21 13.57 4.48
C SER A 71 -61.63 13.34 5.87
N ASN A 72 -62.47 13.22 6.90
CA ASN A 72 -62.00 12.86 8.25
C ASN A 72 -61.37 11.45 8.27
N LYS A 73 -62.02 10.47 7.63
CA LYS A 73 -61.44 9.10 7.50
C LYS A 73 -60.13 9.08 6.71
N ILE A 74 -60.02 9.89 5.66
CA ILE A 74 -58.78 10.03 4.87
C ILE A 74 -57.69 10.68 5.73
N THR A 75 -58.02 11.74 6.47
CA THR A 75 -57.10 12.41 7.40
C THR A 75 -56.59 11.44 8.46
N ASP A 76 -57.47 10.63 9.06
CA ASP A 76 -57.08 9.59 10.03
C ASP A 76 -56.18 8.52 9.40
N LYS A 77 -56.51 8.07 8.19
CA LYS A 77 -55.70 7.09 7.45
C LYS A 77 -54.32 7.66 7.11
N LEU A 78 -54.25 8.90 6.61
CA LEU A 78 -52.99 9.59 6.33
C LEU A 78 -52.18 9.80 7.61
N GLY A 79 -52.82 10.20 8.71
CA GLY A 79 -52.19 10.33 10.02
C GLY A 79 -51.58 9.01 10.50
N SER A 80 -52.32 7.89 10.39
CA SER A 80 -51.79 6.57 10.74
C SER A 80 -50.63 6.12 9.83
N MET A 81 -50.67 6.45 8.53
CA MET A 81 -49.58 6.18 7.59
C MET A 81 -48.32 7.00 7.92
N VAL A 82 -48.48 8.28 8.27
CA VAL A 82 -47.38 9.15 8.71
C VAL A 82 -46.75 8.59 9.98
N ASN A 83 -47.56 8.28 11.00
CA ASN A 83 -47.07 7.71 12.26
C ASN A 83 -46.36 6.35 12.06
N GLY A 84 -46.87 5.52 11.15
CA GLY A 84 -46.23 4.26 10.76
C GLY A 84 -44.86 4.47 10.10
N LYS A 85 -44.76 5.46 9.19
CA LYS A 85 -43.50 5.82 8.53
C LYS A 85 -42.49 6.47 9.47
N GLU A 86 -42.94 7.27 10.42
CA GLU A 86 -42.08 7.82 11.48
C GLU A 86 -41.52 6.72 12.38
N SER A 87 -42.35 5.74 12.75
CA SER A 87 -41.92 4.58 13.54
C SER A 87 -40.92 3.71 12.77
N GLU A 88 -41.15 3.48 11.48
CA GLU A 88 -40.22 2.76 10.60
C GLU A 88 -38.88 3.50 10.46
N LYS A 89 -38.91 4.83 10.24
CA LYS A 89 -37.72 5.68 10.19
C LYS A 89 -36.92 5.59 11.48
N LYS A 90 -37.59 5.68 12.64
CA LYS A 90 -36.94 5.54 13.95
C LYS A 90 -36.26 4.17 14.11
N ARG A 91 -36.94 3.09 13.73
CA ARG A 91 -36.37 1.73 13.79
C ARG A 91 -35.13 1.56 12.91
N ILE A 92 -35.13 2.15 11.71
CA ILE A 92 -33.97 2.13 10.80
C ILE A 92 -32.82 2.94 11.40
N GLN A 93 -33.10 4.12 11.97
CA GLN A 93 -32.08 4.94 12.64
C GLN A 93 -31.47 4.20 13.84
N ASP A 94 -32.31 3.59 14.69
CA ASP A 94 -31.85 2.83 15.86
C ASP A 94 -31.01 1.62 15.43
N TYR A 95 -31.42 0.91 14.36
CA TYR A 95 -30.64 -0.19 13.78
C TYR A 95 -29.29 0.28 13.25
N PHE A 96 -29.24 1.39 12.50
CA PHE A 96 -28.01 1.94 11.96
C PHE A 96 -27.04 2.35 13.07
N LYS A 97 -27.52 3.08 14.08
CA LYS A 97 -26.72 3.47 15.25
C LYS A 97 -26.17 2.24 15.99
N ALA A 98 -27.03 1.25 16.25
CA ALA A 98 -26.64 0.07 17.01
C ALA A 98 -25.71 -0.89 16.26
N LYS A 99 -25.85 -1.04 14.93
CA LYS A 99 -25.09 -2.04 14.15
C LYS A 99 -23.90 -1.44 13.41
N VAL A 100 -24.04 -0.23 12.89
CA VAL A 100 -23.02 0.39 12.03
C VAL A 100 -22.16 1.34 12.85
N GLU A 101 -22.75 2.34 13.50
CA GLU A 101 -21.98 3.34 14.26
C GLU A 101 -21.26 2.71 15.45
N SER A 102 -21.93 1.86 16.23
CA SER A 102 -21.30 1.18 17.37
C SER A 102 -20.12 0.30 16.95
N LYS A 103 -20.24 -0.45 15.84
CA LYS A 103 -19.14 -1.29 15.32
C LYS A 103 -18.00 -0.43 14.76
N HIS A 104 -18.33 0.65 14.06
CA HIS A 104 -17.34 1.60 13.57
C HIS A 104 -16.56 2.25 14.71
N GLN A 105 -17.25 2.68 15.77
CA GLN A 105 -16.62 3.24 16.97
C GLN A 105 -15.74 2.18 17.65
N GLN A 106 -16.22 0.95 17.80
CA GLN A 106 -15.44 -0.14 18.40
C GLN A 106 -14.13 -0.40 17.62
N GLU A 107 -14.16 -0.45 16.29
CA GLU A 107 -12.95 -0.63 15.48
C GLU A 107 -12.05 0.60 15.53
N THR A 108 -12.61 1.81 15.58
CA THR A 108 -11.85 3.06 15.74
C THR A 108 -11.13 3.10 17.09
N ASP A 109 -11.80 2.71 18.16
CA ASP A 109 -11.23 2.60 19.50
C ASP A 109 -10.15 1.52 19.55
N ARG A 110 -10.38 0.38 18.88
CA ARG A 110 -9.40 -0.71 18.77
C ARG A 110 -8.14 -0.27 18.03
N VAL A 111 -8.29 0.42 16.89
CA VAL A 111 -7.18 0.99 16.12
C VAL A 111 -6.43 2.00 16.99
N SER A 112 -7.13 2.94 17.61
CA SER A 112 -6.54 3.96 18.50
C SER A 112 -5.79 3.33 19.67
N SER A 113 -6.36 2.30 20.31
CA SER A 113 -5.72 1.55 21.38
C SER A 113 -4.45 0.83 20.91
N HIS A 114 -4.46 0.28 19.69
CA HIS A 114 -3.29 -0.39 19.13
C HIS A 114 -2.16 0.60 18.85
N PHE A 115 -2.48 1.78 18.28
CA PHE A 115 -1.50 2.84 18.06
C PHE A 115 -0.92 3.41 19.36
N ARG A 116 -1.76 3.60 20.40
CA ARG A 116 -1.26 3.99 21.73
C ARG A 116 -0.30 2.95 22.29
N HIS A 117 -0.67 1.67 22.23
CA HIS A 117 0.20 0.59 22.68
C HIS A 117 1.53 0.55 21.91
N LEU A 118 1.51 0.71 20.58
CA LEU A 118 2.72 0.79 19.77
C LEU A 118 3.59 2.00 20.13
N HIS A 119 2.97 3.16 20.37
CA HIS A 119 3.67 4.36 20.83
C HIS A 119 4.32 4.13 22.20
N ASP A 120 3.62 3.48 23.13
CA ASP A 120 4.15 3.15 24.45
C ASP A 120 5.34 2.17 24.36
N VAL A 121 5.25 1.15 23.51
CA VAL A 121 6.34 0.20 23.26
C VAL A 121 7.54 0.89 22.60
N LEU A 122 7.30 1.78 21.63
CA LEU A 122 8.35 2.59 20.99
C LEU A 122 9.03 3.49 22.01
N HIS A 123 8.26 4.19 22.83
CA HIS A 123 8.79 5.05 23.88
C HIS A 123 9.57 4.26 24.94
N GLN A 124 9.06 3.09 25.36
CA GLN A 124 9.78 2.20 26.27
C GLN A 124 11.14 1.78 25.68
N LYS A 125 11.18 1.45 24.38
CA LYS A 125 12.42 1.11 23.68
C LYS A 125 13.36 2.31 23.52
N GLU A 126 12.83 3.49 23.27
CA GLU A 126 13.60 4.73 23.26
C GLU A 126 14.28 4.97 24.62
N VAL A 127 13.52 4.90 25.71
CA VAL A 127 14.04 5.06 27.08
C VAL A 127 15.08 3.99 27.41
N GLU A 128 14.84 2.73 27.00
CA GLU A 128 15.81 1.63 27.16
C GLU A 128 17.12 1.93 26.42
N LEU A 129 17.05 2.36 25.16
CA LEU A 129 18.22 2.71 24.35
C LEU A 129 18.98 3.91 24.94
N GLN A 130 18.27 4.96 25.37
CA GLN A 130 18.87 6.11 26.05
C GLN A 130 19.53 5.71 27.37
N SER A 131 18.89 4.83 28.15
CA SER A 131 19.48 4.29 29.39
C SER A 131 20.75 3.50 29.11
N ASN A 132 20.75 2.65 28.08
CA ASN A 132 21.92 1.87 27.70
C ASN A 132 23.07 2.76 27.19
N LEU A 133 22.76 3.78 26.38
CA LEU A 133 23.74 4.78 25.95
C LEU A 133 24.34 5.56 27.13
N ASN A 134 23.50 5.98 28.08
CA ASN A 134 23.97 6.68 29.28
C ASN A 134 24.84 5.78 30.15
N LYS A 135 24.46 4.52 30.39
CA LYS A 135 25.29 3.55 31.11
C LYS A 135 26.65 3.38 30.46
N ALA A 136 26.68 3.22 29.13
CA ALA A 136 27.94 3.09 28.39
C ALA A 136 28.81 4.35 28.53
N ARG A 137 28.21 5.54 28.43
CA ARG A 137 28.91 6.81 28.65
C ARG A 137 29.48 6.90 30.07
N ASP A 138 28.70 6.54 31.07
CA ASP A 138 29.10 6.62 32.47
C ASP A 138 30.24 5.63 32.77
N THR A 139 30.18 4.40 32.24
CA THR A 139 31.30 3.42 32.32
C THR A 139 32.57 3.93 31.62
N ASN A 140 32.44 4.55 30.45
CA ASN A 140 33.58 5.15 29.75
C ASN A 140 34.16 6.32 30.55
N SER A 141 33.31 7.16 31.16
CA SER A 141 33.71 8.29 31.99
C SER A 141 34.43 7.86 33.26
N GLU A 142 33.96 6.79 33.91
CA GLU A 142 34.61 6.18 35.08
C GLU A 142 35.99 5.63 34.70
N SER A 143 36.06 4.87 33.59
CA SER A 143 37.31 4.31 33.08
C SER A 143 38.33 5.40 32.74
N PHE A 144 37.88 6.49 32.12
CA PHE A 144 38.71 7.66 31.83
C PHE A 144 39.21 8.34 33.11
N THR A 145 38.34 8.54 34.09
CA THR A 145 38.69 9.15 35.38
C THR A 145 39.73 8.31 36.12
N ASN A 146 39.54 6.99 36.19
CA ASN A 146 40.49 6.08 36.81
C ASN A 146 41.85 6.08 36.09
N SER A 147 41.85 6.15 34.77
CA SER A 147 43.08 6.25 33.96
C SER A 147 43.83 7.55 34.26
N ASN A 148 43.13 8.69 34.37
CA ASN A 148 43.74 9.96 34.74
C ASN A 148 44.32 9.93 36.16
N VAL A 149 43.59 9.37 37.13
CA VAL A 149 44.10 9.23 38.51
C VAL A 149 45.39 8.41 38.55
N GLN A 150 45.47 7.32 37.76
CA GLN A 150 46.69 6.53 37.65
C GLN A 150 47.85 7.33 37.04
N ILE A 151 47.58 8.07 35.95
CA ILE A 151 48.59 8.94 35.32
C ILE A 151 49.09 10.01 36.30
N ASP A 152 48.18 10.64 37.06
CA ASP A 152 48.55 11.65 38.06
C ASP A 152 49.39 11.06 39.19
N GLN A 153 49.09 9.84 39.64
CA GLN A 153 49.91 9.11 40.60
C GLN A 153 51.30 8.80 40.04
N ASP A 154 51.39 8.35 38.79
CA ASP A 154 52.66 8.07 38.12
C ASP A 154 53.50 9.35 37.95
N ILE A 155 52.87 10.47 37.58
CA ILE A 155 53.51 11.80 37.51
C ILE A 155 54.01 12.24 38.89
N ALA A 156 53.20 12.09 39.93
CA ALA A 156 53.59 12.45 41.30
C ALA A 156 54.79 11.63 41.78
N GLN A 157 54.78 10.31 41.54
CA GLN A 157 55.91 9.42 41.85
C GLN A 157 57.18 9.81 41.07
N ALA A 158 57.05 10.11 39.77
CA ALA A 158 58.17 10.54 38.95
C ALA A 158 58.77 11.87 39.45
N ASN A 159 57.92 12.83 39.81
CA ASN A 159 58.34 14.11 40.38
C ASN A 159 59.01 13.97 41.75
N GLU A 160 58.52 13.07 42.60
CA GLU A 160 59.17 12.75 43.88
C GLU A 160 60.60 12.25 43.65
N ILE A 161 60.78 11.29 42.74
CA ILE A 161 62.09 10.73 42.38
C ILE A 161 63.02 11.81 41.81
N LEU A 162 62.53 12.64 40.88
CA LEU A 162 63.28 13.75 40.33
C LEU A 162 63.73 14.72 41.43
N GLY A 163 62.83 15.08 42.35
CA GLY A 163 63.14 15.96 43.47
C GLY A 163 64.18 15.37 44.43
N GLU A 164 64.15 14.06 44.69
CA GLU A 164 65.19 13.42 45.49
C GLU A 164 66.54 13.34 44.75
N LEU A 165 66.54 13.06 43.44
CA LEU A 165 67.75 13.05 42.60
C LEU A 165 68.41 14.44 42.54
N GLU A 166 67.61 15.50 42.42
CA GLU A 166 68.09 16.87 42.45
C GLU A 166 68.78 17.20 43.79
N LYS A 167 68.16 16.83 44.91
CA LYS A 167 68.75 17.02 46.26
C LYS A 167 70.09 16.31 46.40
N LEU A 168 70.20 15.09 45.90
CA LEU A 168 71.45 14.33 45.92
C LEU A 168 72.51 14.93 44.99
N SER A 169 72.11 15.39 43.80
CA SER A 169 73.03 16.05 42.86
C SER A 169 73.63 17.33 43.47
N LYS A 170 72.82 18.16 44.12
CA LYS A 170 73.27 19.37 44.82
C LYS A 170 74.24 19.01 45.96
N SER A 171 73.90 18.01 46.78
CA SER A 171 74.79 17.53 47.84
C SER A 171 76.12 16.96 47.34
N LEU A 172 76.19 16.48 46.09
CA LEU A 172 77.42 15.99 45.46
C LEU A 172 78.30 17.14 44.94
N VAL A 173 77.69 18.20 44.40
CA VAL A 173 78.41 19.39 43.91
C VAL A 173 79.06 20.16 45.06
N ASP A 174 78.41 20.21 46.23
CA ASP A 174 78.92 20.96 47.39
C ASP A 174 80.06 20.26 48.16
N LYS A 175 80.34 18.98 47.88
CA LYS A 175 81.41 18.20 48.57
C LYS A 175 82.64 18.02 47.67
N ILE A 176 83.79 18.52 48.12
CA ILE A 176 85.10 18.40 47.45
C ILE A 176 85.46 16.90 47.21
N PRO A 177 86.01 16.51 46.04
CA PRO A 177 86.10 15.12 45.56
C PRO A 177 86.82 14.07 46.43
N LYS A 178 87.46 14.44 47.54
CA LYS A 178 88.31 13.53 48.33
C LYS A 178 87.61 12.82 49.50
N GLN A 179 86.35 13.16 49.82
CA GLN A 179 85.57 12.47 50.87
C GLN A 179 84.10 12.31 50.48
N ILE A 180 83.82 11.68 49.35
CA ILE A 180 82.46 11.20 49.07
C ILE A 180 82.19 10.02 50.01
N ASP A 181 81.41 10.31 51.05
CA ASP A 181 80.96 9.36 52.06
C ASP A 181 80.32 8.11 51.41
N ARG A 182 80.68 6.93 51.92
CA ARG A 182 80.16 5.63 51.46
C ARG A 182 78.63 5.58 51.57
N GLU A 183 78.08 6.28 52.56
CA GLU A 183 76.63 6.40 52.74
C GLU A 183 75.95 7.13 51.57
N LEU A 184 76.57 8.20 51.05
CA LEU A 184 76.04 8.96 49.92
C LEU A 184 76.02 8.11 48.63
N LYS A 185 77.05 7.28 48.43
CA LYS A 185 77.10 6.33 47.30
C LYS A 185 76.01 5.27 47.40
N CYS A 186 75.77 4.71 48.60
CA CYS A 186 74.69 3.75 48.81
C CYS A 186 73.31 4.38 48.59
N LYS A 187 73.08 5.64 49.02
CA LYS A 187 71.83 6.36 48.75
C LYS A 187 71.59 6.57 47.25
N LEU A 188 72.62 6.97 46.52
CA LEU A 188 72.54 7.13 45.06
C LEU A 188 72.26 5.81 44.35
N LEU A 189 72.93 4.73 44.75
CA LEU A 189 72.75 3.41 44.17
C LEU A 189 71.33 2.87 44.43
N ASN A 190 70.83 3.01 45.65
CA ASN A 190 69.47 2.59 46.01
C ASN A 190 68.42 3.36 45.22
N GLN A 191 68.62 4.66 45.01
CA GLN A 191 67.74 5.45 44.15
C GLN A 191 67.83 5.05 42.70
N HIS A 192 69.02 4.78 42.17
CA HIS A 192 69.18 4.32 40.81
C HIS A 192 68.48 2.98 40.58
N VAL A 193 68.59 2.05 41.54
CA VAL A 193 67.86 0.77 41.52
C VAL A 193 66.35 0.99 41.63
N LYS A 194 65.88 1.89 42.50
CA LYS A 194 64.45 2.22 42.64
C LYS A 194 63.89 2.83 41.34
N SER A 195 64.65 3.73 40.70
CA SER A 195 64.29 4.38 39.43
C SER A 195 64.27 3.37 38.27
N ASN A 196 65.28 2.50 38.19
CA ASN A 196 65.33 1.44 37.19
C ASN A 196 64.21 0.42 37.35
N LYS A 197 63.77 0.13 38.58
CA LYS A 197 62.64 -0.78 38.83
C LYS A 197 61.31 -0.21 38.33
N ILE A 198 61.14 1.12 38.41
CA ILE A 198 59.98 1.82 37.88
C ILE A 198 60.02 1.84 36.35
N LEU A 199 61.17 2.20 35.76
CA LEU A 199 61.39 2.17 34.32
C LEU A 199 61.24 0.76 33.72
N SER A 200 61.68 -0.29 34.44
CA SER A 200 61.53 -1.69 33.99
C SER A 200 60.08 -2.18 34.04
N ASN A 201 59.29 -1.70 34.99
CA ASN A 201 57.86 -2.01 35.07
C ASN A 201 57.06 -1.29 33.97
N GLN A 202 57.50 -0.11 33.52
CA GLN A 202 56.88 0.60 32.38
C GLN A 202 57.33 0.06 31.01
N SER A 203 58.57 -0.43 30.89
CA SER A 203 59.08 -0.97 29.62
C SER A 203 58.58 -2.39 29.32
N SER A 204 58.27 -3.19 30.34
CA SER A 204 57.63 -4.51 30.15
C SER A 204 56.18 -4.45 29.67
N SER A 205 55.54 -3.27 29.72
CA SER A 205 54.18 -3.04 29.20
C SER A 205 54.13 -2.34 27.84
N SER A 206 55.27 -1.89 27.28
CA SER A 206 55.30 -1.03 26.08
C SER A 206 56.15 -1.51 24.91
N SER A 207 56.88 -2.63 25.02
CA SER A 207 57.86 -3.07 24.00
C SER A 207 57.37 -4.10 22.97
N SER A 208 56.09 -4.09 22.56
CA SER A 208 55.57 -5.01 21.51
C SER A 208 54.83 -4.34 20.32
N SER A 209 55.02 -3.04 20.06
CA SER A 209 54.15 -2.29 19.11
C SER A 209 54.85 -1.51 17.98
N LEU A 210 55.94 -2.03 17.40
CA LEU A 210 56.56 -1.42 16.20
C LEU A 210 56.89 -2.47 15.12
N ALA A 211 55.87 -3.21 14.67
CA ALA A 211 55.90 -3.92 13.40
C ALA A 211 54.69 -3.48 12.57
N LEU A 212 54.95 -2.50 11.70
CA LEU A 212 54.00 -1.91 10.76
C LEU A 212 53.77 -2.90 9.60
N SER A 213 52.84 -3.84 9.79
CA SER A 213 52.33 -4.67 8.71
C SER A 213 50.90 -4.26 8.37
N THR A 214 50.77 -3.59 7.23
CA THR A 214 49.59 -3.54 6.37
C THR A 214 48.88 -4.90 6.28
N ALA A 215 47.65 -5.03 6.80
CA ALA A 215 46.49 -5.65 6.14
C ALA A 215 45.32 -5.92 7.11
N THR A 216 44.17 -5.32 6.78
CA THR A 216 42.80 -5.88 6.87
C THR A 216 42.33 -6.64 8.12
N ASN A 217 41.37 -6.02 8.83
CA ASN A 217 40.17 -6.63 9.43
C ASN A 217 40.32 -7.99 10.11
N THR A 218 41.26 -8.09 11.06
CA THR A 218 41.14 -9.07 12.13
C THR A 218 41.24 -8.36 13.47
N ASN A 219 40.24 -8.63 14.31
CA ASN A 219 40.14 -8.16 15.69
C ASN A 219 41.36 -8.63 16.49
N SER A 220 42.46 -7.88 16.43
CA SER A 220 43.62 -8.09 17.30
C SER A 220 43.40 -7.34 18.60
N THR A 221 43.12 -8.12 19.64
CA THR A 221 43.22 -7.80 21.06
C THR A 221 44.68 -7.49 21.42
N LEU A 222 45.19 -6.34 20.99
CA LEU A 222 46.49 -5.83 21.44
C LEU A 222 46.34 -4.37 21.85
N GLY A 223 46.04 -4.20 23.14
CA GLY A 223 45.85 -2.93 23.82
C GLY A 223 44.79 -3.01 24.93
N GLU A 224 44.69 -4.10 25.69
CA GLU A 224 43.57 -4.33 26.63
C GLU A 224 43.58 -3.43 27.89
N ASN A 225 44.57 -2.55 28.05
CA ASN A 225 44.53 -1.49 29.07
C ASN A 225 44.20 -0.10 28.50
N LEU A 226 44.03 0.04 27.17
CA LEU A 226 43.41 1.24 26.62
C LEU A 226 41.89 1.11 26.79
N ILE A 227 41.29 2.12 27.41
CA ILE A 227 39.85 2.33 27.64
C ILE A 227 39.04 1.56 26.59
N LYS A 228 38.38 0.48 27.01
CA LYS A 228 37.55 -0.37 26.15
C LYS A 228 36.31 0.44 25.74
N LEU A 229 36.48 1.26 24.71
CA LEU A 229 35.43 2.14 24.22
C LEU A 229 34.30 1.27 23.66
N THR A 230 33.17 1.25 24.35
CA THR A 230 31.99 0.56 23.83
C THR A 230 31.28 1.53 22.88
N GLU A 231 31.52 1.38 21.57
CA GLU A 231 30.85 2.17 20.54
C GLU A 231 29.43 1.65 20.28
N TYR A 232 28.46 2.55 20.33
CA TYR A 232 27.08 2.29 19.91
C TYR A 232 26.78 3.16 18.68
N GLY A 233 26.53 2.51 17.55
CA GLY A 233 26.11 3.18 16.32
C GLY A 233 24.61 2.97 16.07
N PHE A 234 23.90 4.03 15.67
CA PHE A 234 22.55 3.90 15.15
C PHE A 234 22.61 3.35 13.72
N ARG A 235 22.14 2.12 13.51
CA ARG A 235 21.96 1.59 12.16
C ARG A 235 20.61 2.04 11.68
N GLU A 236 20.57 2.84 10.61
CA GLU A 236 19.30 3.19 9.98
C GLU A 236 18.48 1.93 9.69
N PRO A 237 17.19 1.91 10.03
CA PRO A 237 16.34 0.77 9.76
C PRO A 237 16.32 0.52 8.25
N ALA A 238 16.68 -0.70 7.84
CA ALA A 238 16.68 -1.13 6.45
C ALA A 238 15.26 -1.21 5.82
N LEU A 239 14.22 -0.91 6.60
CA LEU A 239 12.82 -0.95 6.19
C LEU A 239 12.34 0.48 5.94
N SER A 240 12.06 0.78 4.67
CA SER A 240 11.38 2.02 4.30
C SER A 240 10.00 2.08 4.94
N ILE A 241 9.54 3.30 5.24
CA ILE A 241 8.20 3.53 5.77
C ILE A 241 7.11 2.95 4.83
N ASP A 242 7.35 2.94 3.52
CA ASP A 242 6.47 2.30 2.53
C ASP A 242 6.30 0.79 2.77
N THR A 243 7.36 0.13 3.24
CA THR A 243 7.31 -1.29 3.57
C THR A 243 6.42 -1.52 4.79
N VAL A 244 6.56 -0.68 5.82
CA VAL A 244 5.69 -0.71 7.02
C VAL A 244 4.24 -0.40 6.64
N LEU A 245 4.00 0.62 5.81
CA LEU A 245 2.67 0.98 5.33
C LEU A 245 2.03 -0.14 4.51
N SER A 246 2.82 -0.90 3.74
CA SER A 246 2.32 -2.07 3.00
C SER A 246 1.86 -3.21 3.92
N TYR A 247 2.42 -3.31 5.14
CA TYR A 247 1.96 -4.26 6.16
C TYR A 247 0.73 -3.75 6.93
N MET A 248 0.52 -2.43 6.97
CA MET A 248 -0.59 -1.78 7.67
C MET A 248 -1.83 -1.55 6.77
N GLU A 249 -1.82 -1.99 5.51
CA GLU A 249 -3.04 -2.01 4.70
C GLU A 249 -4.12 -2.78 5.45
N ILE A 250 -5.24 -2.11 5.76
CA ILE A 250 -6.44 -2.76 6.31
C ILE A 250 -6.81 -3.85 5.29
N LYS A 251 -6.46 -5.09 5.62
CA LYS A 251 -6.80 -6.26 4.83
C LYS A 251 -8.31 -6.33 4.84
N ASN A 252 -8.94 -5.86 3.77
CA ASN A 252 -10.32 -6.21 3.51
C ASN A 252 -10.30 -7.74 3.38
N SER A 253 -10.89 -8.44 4.35
CA SER A 253 -10.82 -9.91 4.47
C SER A 253 -11.50 -10.64 3.31
N ASP A 254 -12.05 -9.91 2.36
CA ASP A 254 -12.43 -10.41 1.04
C ASP A 254 -11.17 -10.94 0.35
N LYS A 255 -11.01 -12.27 0.34
CA LYS A 255 -9.99 -12.97 -0.44
C LYS A 255 -9.86 -12.30 -1.82
N LEU A 256 -8.65 -11.84 -2.14
CA LEU A 256 -8.36 -11.06 -3.34
C LEU A 256 -8.66 -11.82 -4.63
N PHE A 257 -8.61 -13.16 -4.57
CA PHE A 257 -8.93 -14.04 -5.68
C PHE A 257 -10.27 -14.73 -5.45
N LYS A 258 -11.30 -14.19 -6.11
CA LYS A 258 -12.64 -14.80 -6.09
C LYS A 258 -12.76 -15.92 -7.14
N ASN A 259 -12.05 -15.80 -8.27
CA ASN A 259 -12.28 -16.66 -9.43
C ASN A 259 -10.99 -17.14 -10.12
N VAL A 260 -11.00 -18.38 -10.61
CA VAL A 260 -10.04 -18.93 -11.57
C VAL A 260 -10.73 -19.03 -12.92
N PHE A 261 -10.11 -18.49 -13.96
CA PHE A 261 -10.58 -18.62 -15.33
C PHE A 261 -9.76 -19.68 -16.07
N ILE A 262 -10.47 -20.59 -16.70
CA ILE A 262 -9.94 -21.80 -17.31
C ILE A 262 -10.32 -21.75 -18.78
N TYR A 263 -9.33 -21.85 -19.66
CA TYR A 263 -9.55 -21.96 -21.10
C TYR A 263 -9.06 -23.32 -21.58
N GLY A 264 -9.99 -24.13 -22.11
CA GLY A 264 -9.67 -25.49 -22.54
C GLY A 264 -10.81 -26.10 -23.34
N ASN A 265 -10.50 -26.97 -24.33
CA ASN A 265 -11.49 -27.63 -25.20
C ASN A 265 -12.55 -26.68 -25.81
N ALA A 266 -12.15 -25.45 -26.16
CA ALA A 266 -13.03 -24.40 -26.68
C ALA A 266 -14.15 -23.98 -25.72
N ALA A 267 -14.00 -24.31 -24.43
CA ALA A 267 -14.80 -23.80 -23.33
C ALA A 267 -13.99 -22.77 -22.53
N PHE A 268 -14.66 -21.71 -22.11
CA PHE A 268 -14.16 -20.80 -21.09
C PHE A 268 -14.96 -21.05 -19.82
N GLN A 269 -14.28 -21.38 -18.73
CA GLN A 269 -14.92 -21.72 -17.47
C GLN A 269 -14.39 -20.82 -16.36
N LYS A 270 -15.24 -20.54 -15.38
CA LYS A 270 -14.93 -19.74 -14.21
C LYS A 270 -15.19 -20.59 -12.98
N LEU A 271 -14.16 -20.86 -12.21
CA LEU A 271 -14.24 -21.52 -10.93
C LEU A 271 -14.23 -20.47 -9.83
N ASP A 272 -15.33 -20.31 -9.12
CA ASP A 272 -15.38 -19.51 -7.89
C ASP A 272 -14.68 -20.29 -6.77
N LEU A 273 -13.59 -19.73 -6.22
CA LEU A 273 -12.78 -20.40 -5.19
C LEU A 273 -13.48 -20.46 -3.83
N ALA A 274 -14.40 -19.55 -3.55
CA ALA A 274 -15.16 -19.53 -2.30
C ALA A 274 -16.30 -20.56 -2.35
N THR A 275 -17.09 -20.56 -3.42
CA THR A 275 -18.24 -21.48 -3.55
C THR A 275 -17.87 -22.82 -4.16
N LYS A 276 -16.65 -22.95 -4.72
CA LYS A 276 -16.17 -24.13 -5.46
C LYS A 276 -17.06 -24.50 -6.65
N LYS A 277 -17.79 -23.53 -7.18
CA LYS A 277 -18.72 -23.73 -8.31
C LYS A 277 -17.99 -23.44 -9.60
N LEU A 278 -18.12 -24.34 -10.57
CA LEU A 278 -17.60 -24.18 -11.92
C LEU A 278 -18.75 -23.72 -12.83
N GLU A 279 -18.62 -22.50 -13.35
CA GLU A 279 -19.53 -21.87 -14.29
C GLU A 279 -18.91 -21.94 -15.69
N THR A 280 -19.69 -22.34 -16.70
CA THR A 280 -19.23 -22.24 -18.10
C THR A 280 -19.69 -20.92 -18.67
N ILE A 281 -18.75 -20.13 -19.14
CA ILE A 281 -19.00 -18.85 -19.81
C ILE A 281 -19.09 -19.13 -21.31
N GLU A 282 -20.21 -18.74 -21.91
CA GLU A 282 -20.43 -18.94 -23.33
C GLU A 282 -19.45 -18.10 -24.17
N LEU A 283 -18.72 -18.76 -25.06
CA LEU A 283 -17.94 -18.13 -26.12
C LEU A 283 -18.85 -18.00 -27.35
N LYS A 284 -19.14 -16.78 -27.77
CA LYS A 284 -19.87 -16.54 -29.03
C LYS A 284 -19.02 -17.03 -30.21
N ASN A 285 -19.66 -17.50 -31.28
CA ASN A 285 -18.93 -18.15 -32.40
C ASN A 285 -17.97 -17.20 -33.13
N GLU A 286 -18.26 -15.90 -33.14
CA GLU A 286 -17.39 -14.85 -33.69
C GLU A 286 -16.12 -14.59 -32.85
N THR A 287 -16.04 -15.16 -31.64
CA THR A 287 -14.96 -14.94 -30.66
C THR A 287 -14.25 -16.23 -30.28
N LYS A 288 -14.12 -17.17 -31.23
CA LYS A 288 -13.39 -18.43 -31.03
C LYS A 288 -12.18 -18.49 -31.95
N PHE A 289 -11.03 -18.86 -31.38
CA PHE A 289 -9.92 -19.32 -32.20
C PHE A 289 -10.34 -20.59 -32.94
N THR A 290 -9.91 -20.70 -34.20
CA THR A 290 -10.19 -21.87 -35.06
C THR A 290 -9.65 -23.17 -34.48
N THR A 291 -8.58 -23.10 -33.69
CA THR A 291 -8.06 -24.23 -32.90
C THR A 291 -7.70 -23.79 -31.49
N THR A 292 -7.81 -24.69 -30.52
CA THR A 292 -7.36 -24.45 -29.14
C THR A 292 -5.89 -24.81 -28.93
N HIS A 293 -5.29 -25.50 -29.91
CA HIS A 293 -3.87 -25.79 -29.90
C HIS A 293 -3.08 -24.48 -29.98
N GLY A 294 -1.99 -24.38 -29.22
CA GLY A 294 -1.14 -23.19 -29.22
C GLY A 294 -1.41 -22.16 -28.14
N ILE A 295 -2.33 -22.38 -27.21
CA ILE A 295 -2.72 -21.34 -26.23
C ILE A 295 -2.09 -21.56 -24.84
N PHE A 296 -1.27 -22.60 -24.63
CA PHE A 296 -0.70 -22.85 -23.30
C PHE A 296 0.25 -21.73 -22.85
N LYS A 297 -0.03 -21.16 -21.67
CA LYS A 297 0.59 -19.96 -21.07
C LYS A 297 0.34 -18.65 -21.82
N SER A 298 -0.66 -18.59 -22.68
CA SER A 298 -1.01 -17.42 -23.50
C SER A 298 -2.20 -16.64 -22.95
N ILE A 299 -2.75 -17.03 -21.78
CA ILE A 299 -3.74 -16.28 -21.02
C ILE A 299 -3.10 -15.39 -19.95
N VAL A 300 -3.59 -14.16 -19.83
CA VAL A 300 -3.22 -13.24 -18.74
C VAL A 300 -4.42 -12.42 -18.32
N ALA A 301 -4.51 -12.10 -17.04
CA ALA A 301 -5.50 -11.15 -16.57
C ALA A 301 -4.87 -9.88 -16.03
N THR A 302 -5.54 -8.78 -16.35
CA THR A 302 -5.21 -7.42 -15.92
C THR A 302 -6.05 -7.06 -14.69
N HIS A 303 -6.30 -5.78 -14.42
CA HIS A 303 -7.16 -5.37 -13.31
C HIS A 303 -8.65 -5.63 -13.59
N ASP A 304 -9.06 -5.49 -14.85
CA ASP A 304 -10.47 -5.45 -15.24
C ASP A 304 -10.77 -6.32 -16.47
N ARG A 305 -9.74 -6.84 -17.17
CA ARG A 305 -9.89 -7.65 -18.38
C ARG A 305 -9.06 -8.94 -18.31
N ILE A 306 -9.47 -9.93 -19.09
CA ILE A 306 -8.68 -11.13 -19.37
C ILE A 306 -8.32 -11.12 -20.86
N PHE A 307 -7.06 -11.36 -21.18
CA PHE A 307 -6.57 -11.45 -22.55
C PHE A 307 -6.06 -12.87 -22.84
N ILE A 308 -6.32 -13.34 -24.05
CA ILE A 308 -5.78 -14.60 -24.58
C ILE A 308 -5.13 -14.29 -25.92
N PHE A 309 -3.85 -14.57 -26.05
CA PHE A 309 -3.07 -14.26 -27.25
C PHE A 309 -2.87 -15.51 -28.11
N LYS A 310 -2.94 -15.35 -29.43
CA LYS A 310 -2.61 -16.42 -30.38
C LYS A 310 -2.28 -15.88 -31.77
N ARG A 311 -1.08 -16.17 -32.27
CA ARG A 311 -0.63 -15.83 -33.63
C ARG A 311 -0.84 -14.35 -33.95
N THR A 312 -1.77 -14.03 -34.85
CA THR A 312 -2.07 -12.67 -35.33
C THR A 312 -3.26 -12.04 -34.60
N GLN A 313 -3.82 -12.70 -33.58
CA GLN A 313 -5.07 -12.32 -32.93
C GLN A 313 -4.96 -12.36 -31.40
N TYR A 314 -5.89 -11.66 -30.75
CA TYR A 314 -6.13 -11.78 -29.32
C TYR A 314 -7.63 -11.77 -29.01
N LEU A 315 -8.01 -12.43 -27.92
CA LEU A 315 -9.33 -12.32 -27.32
C LEU A 315 -9.24 -11.47 -26.07
N GLU A 316 -10.25 -10.65 -25.84
CA GLU A 316 -10.43 -9.84 -24.64
C GLU A 316 -11.80 -10.19 -24.02
N TYR A 317 -11.78 -10.53 -22.73
CA TYR A 317 -12.98 -10.78 -21.95
C TYR A 317 -13.15 -9.72 -20.87
N ASP A 318 -14.37 -9.21 -20.76
CA ASP A 318 -14.85 -8.33 -19.70
C ASP A 318 -15.60 -9.15 -18.63
N PRO A 319 -14.99 -9.45 -17.47
CA PRO A 319 -15.65 -10.21 -16.43
C PRO A 319 -16.83 -9.48 -15.78
N LYS A 320 -16.88 -8.14 -15.88
CA LYS A 320 -17.96 -7.32 -15.31
C LYS A 320 -19.22 -7.39 -16.15
N ASN A 321 -19.06 -7.28 -17.47
CA ASN A 321 -20.19 -7.27 -18.41
C ASN A 321 -20.45 -8.64 -19.05
N GLY A 322 -19.55 -9.61 -18.88
CA GLY A 322 -19.65 -10.93 -19.51
C GLY A 322 -19.47 -10.88 -21.03
N THR A 323 -18.79 -9.87 -21.55
CA THR A 323 -18.65 -9.63 -23.00
C THR A 323 -17.27 -10.01 -23.52
N TRP A 324 -17.22 -10.50 -24.75
CA TRP A 324 -16.00 -10.81 -25.48
C TRP A 324 -15.77 -9.81 -26.62
N ALA A 325 -14.51 -9.51 -26.88
CA ALA A 325 -14.04 -8.85 -28.08
C ALA A 325 -12.87 -9.64 -28.67
N MET A 326 -12.76 -9.66 -30.00
CA MET A 326 -11.60 -10.18 -30.71
C MET A 326 -10.89 -9.02 -31.39
N GLY A 327 -9.57 -8.95 -31.22
CA GLY A 327 -8.74 -8.02 -31.96
C GLY A 327 -7.69 -8.76 -32.79
N SER A 328 -7.13 -8.05 -33.76
CA SER A 328 -6.04 -8.52 -34.61
C SER A 328 -4.88 -7.54 -34.55
N PHE A 329 -3.68 -8.07 -34.73
CA PHE A 329 -2.48 -7.28 -34.94
C PHE A 329 -2.33 -6.93 -36.42
N ALA A 330 -1.30 -6.16 -36.78
CA ALA A 330 -0.95 -5.92 -38.18
C ALA A 330 -0.67 -7.24 -38.90
N ASP A 331 -1.03 -7.35 -40.18
CA ASP A 331 -0.89 -8.57 -40.99
C ASP A 331 0.54 -9.11 -41.06
N SER A 332 1.53 -8.23 -40.85
CA SER A 332 2.96 -8.60 -40.80
C SER A 332 3.37 -9.30 -39.51
N TYR A 333 2.57 -9.23 -38.44
CA TYR A 333 2.90 -9.84 -37.16
C TYR A 333 2.34 -11.25 -37.05
N ASN A 334 3.20 -12.21 -36.75
CA ASN A 334 2.81 -13.55 -36.35
C ASN A 334 3.57 -13.95 -35.08
N GLY A 335 2.91 -13.86 -33.92
CA GLY A 335 3.48 -14.30 -32.65
C GLY A 335 3.62 -15.82 -32.51
N GLY A 336 3.07 -16.59 -33.46
CA GLY A 336 3.06 -18.04 -33.38
C GLY A 336 2.15 -18.60 -32.29
N ASP A 337 2.41 -19.85 -31.94
CA ASP A 337 1.72 -20.62 -30.92
C ASP A 337 2.59 -20.73 -29.65
N TRP A 338 1.96 -20.92 -28.48
CA TRP A 338 2.57 -21.18 -27.18
C TRP A 338 3.44 -20.05 -26.62
N GLN A 339 3.06 -18.82 -26.90
CA GLN A 339 3.65 -17.62 -26.33
C GLN A 339 3.33 -17.54 -24.84
N SER A 340 4.33 -17.20 -24.02
CA SER A 340 4.14 -17.02 -22.58
C SER A 340 3.83 -15.57 -22.29
N VAL A 341 2.81 -15.27 -21.49
CA VAL A 341 2.37 -13.89 -21.25
C VAL A 341 2.41 -13.49 -19.78
N GLU A 342 2.80 -12.24 -19.53
CA GLU A 342 2.79 -11.64 -18.19
C GLU A 342 2.37 -10.18 -18.24
N TYR A 343 1.50 -9.78 -17.32
CA TYR A 343 1.08 -8.40 -17.17
C TYR A 343 1.95 -7.68 -16.15
N ASP A 344 2.41 -6.47 -16.46
CA ASP A 344 3.28 -5.69 -15.56
C ASP A 344 2.59 -5.15 -14.30
N GLY A 345 1.28 -5.33 -14.18
CA GLY A 345 0.49 -4.74 -13.11
C GLY A 345 0.17 -3.26 -13.36
N ASN A 346 0.33 -2.77 -14.60
CA ASN A 346 0.00 -1.40 -14.99
C ASN A 346 -0.69 -1.31 -16.35
N GLU A 347 0.05 -1.22 -17.46
CA GLU A 347 -0.54 -0.94 -18.78
C GLU A 347 -0.15 -1.98 -19.83
N TYR A 348 0.92 -2.73 -19.61
CA TYR A 348 1.52 -3.55 -20.64
C TYR A 348 1.49 -5.04 -20.31
N ILE A 349 1.17 -5.83 -21.32
CA ILE A 349 1.34 -7.28 -21.32
C ILE A 349 2.58 -7.60 -22.17
N TYR A 350 3.44 -8.45 -21.65
CA TYR A 350 4.67 -8.89 -22.32
C TYR A 350 4.46 -10.31 -22.84
N LEU A 351 4.77 -10.54 -24.11
CA LEU A 351 4.63 -11.82 -24.80
C LEU A 351 6.04 -12.36 -25.07
N PHE A 352 6.41 -13.45 -24.40
CA PHE A 352 7.75 -14.04 -24.44
C PHE A 352 7.80 -15.28 -25.34
N GLY A 353 8.68 -15.23 -26.33
CA GLY A 353 8.96 -16.34 -27.23
C GLY A 353 7.69 -16.86 -27.91
N GLY A 354 7.66 -18.17 -28.13
CA GLY A 354 6.60 -18.85 -28.89
C GLY A 354 7.18 -19.71 -29.98
N CYS A 355 6.33 -20.15 -30.91
CA CYS A 355 6.71 -21.03 -32.02
C CYS A 355 5.94 -20.69 -33.29
N ILE A 356 6.65 -20.34 -34.35
CA ILE A 356 6.11 -20.05 -35.67
C ILE A 356 6.49 -21.23 -36.56
N GLU A 357 5.50 -21.93 -37.12
CA GLU A 357 5.73 -23.05 -38.05
C GLU A 357 6.70 -24.12 -37.50
N SER A 358 6.56 -24.46 -36.22
CA SER A 358 7.46 -25.41 -35.50
C SER A 358 8.88 -24.89 -35.20
N THR A 359 9.13 -23.61 -35.46
CA THR A 359 10.37 -22.93 -35.09
C THR A 359 10.13 -21.96 -33.93
N ASN A 360 10.72 -22.24 -32.79
CA ASN A 360 10.73 -21.34 -31.66
C ASN A 360 11.49 -20.05 -32.02
N HIS A 361 11.03 -18.92 -31.51
CA HIS A 361 11.66 -17.61 -31.72
C HIS A 361 12.02 -16.96 -30.38
N ARG A 362 12.75 -15.83 -30.44
CA ARG A 362 13.29 -15.14 -29.26
C ARG A 362 12.48 -13.92 -28.84
N ASP A 363 11.53 -13.49 -29.65
CA ASP A 363 11.01 -12.13 -29.49
C ASP A 363 10.24 -11.98 -28.19
N ILE A 364 10.48 -10.85 -27.54
CA ILE A 364 9.66 -10.33 -26.45
C ILE A 364 8.89 -9.17 -27.06
N ASN A 365 7.57 -9.31 -27.19
CA ASN A 365 6.69 -8.26 -27.69
C ASN A 365 5.96 -7.59 -26.50
N ARG A 366 5.52 -6.35 -26.67
CA ARG A 366 4.82 -5.60 -25.62
C ARG A 366 3.48 -5.07 -26.11
N PHE A 367 2.39 -5.54 -25.53
CA PHE A 367 1.02 -5.14 -25.87
C PHE A 367 0.50 -4.10 -24.88
N ASN A 368 0.08 -2.92 -25.38
CA ASN A 368 -0.57 -1.90 -24.57
C ASN A 368 -2.06 -2.21 -24.42
N THR A 369 -2.50 -2.46 -23.18
CA THR A 369 -3.87 -2.87 -22.86
C THR A 369 -4.93 -1.78 -23.07
N ARG A 370 -4.52 -0.50 -23.12
CA ARG A 370 -5.38 0.67 -23.31
C ARG A 370 -5.56 1.01 -24.78
N THR A 371 -4.45 1.20 -25.50
CA THR A 371 -4.46 1.57 -26.93
C THR A 371 -4.69 0.36 -27.84
N LYS A 372 -4.55 -0.86 -27.31
CA LYS A 372 -4.63 -2.13 -28.04
C LYS A 372 -3.57 -2.23 -29.15
N THR A 373 -2.44 -1.56 -28.96
CA THR A 373 -1.31 -1.58 -29.91
C THR A 373 -0.22 -2.54 -29.43
N LEU A 374 0.50 -3.13 -30.38
CA LEU A 374 1.60 -4.06 -30.11
C LEU A 374 2.93 -3.45 -30.54
N ASP A 375 3.87 -3.34 -29.61
CA ASP A 375 5.27 -3.05 -29.88
C ASP A 375 5.98 -4.38 -30.19
N VAL A 376 6.18 -4.63 -31.48
CA VAL A 376 6.87 -5.81 -31.99
C VAL A 376 8.38 -5.69 -31.73
N GLU A 377 9.05 -6.80 -31.44
CA GLU A 377 10.50 -6.86 -31.19
C GLU A 377 10.96 -5.91 -30.07
N TYR A 378 10.14 -5.79 -29.01
CA TYR A 378 10.45 -4.93 -27.87
C TYR A 378 11.78 -5.29 -27.19
N SER A 379 12.07 -6.60 -27.08
CA SER A 379 13.36 -7.17 -26.65
C SER A 379 13.46 -8.63 -27.13
N GLN A 380 14.45 -9.39 -26.65
CA GLN A 380 14.65 -10.79 -26.99
C GLN A 380 15.02 -11.64 -25.76
N THR A 381 14.51 -12.87 -25.72
CA THR A 381 14.98 -13.93 -24.81
C THR A 381 16.39 -14.36 -25.21
N ARG A 382 17.14 -14.96 -24.28
CA ARG A 382 18.51 -15.42 -24.55
C ARG A 382 18.56 -16.50 -25.65
N ILE A 383 17.56 -17.38 -25.70
CA ILE A 383 17.46 -18.49 -26.65
C ILE A 383 16.04 -18.62 -27.20
N PRO A 384 15.85 -19.17 -28.41
CA PRO A 384 14.52 -19.38 -28.96
C PRO A 384 13.77 -20.43 -28.13
N ILE A 385 12.62 -20.05 -27.57
CA ILE A 385 11.98 -20.83 -26.52
C ILE A 385 10.45 -20.67 -26.55
N ARG A 386 9.75 -21.73 -26.14
CA ARG A 386 8.29 -21.74 -25.90
C ARG A 386 7.98 -22.27 -24.50
N PHE A 387 6.76 -22.04 -24.01
CA PHE A 387 6.29 -22.52 -22.69
C PHE A 387 7.07 -21.99 -21.48
N GLN A 388 7.74 -20.84 -21.60
CA GLN A 388 8.37 -20.22 -20.44
C GLN A 388 7.33 -19.93 -19.37
N THR A 389 7.71 -20.13 -18.12
CA THR A 389 6.92 -19.64 -17.00
C THR A 389 7.37 -18.22 -16.71
N THR A 390 6.41 -17.33 -16.57
CA THR A 390 6.63 -15.93 -16.21
C THR A 390 5.98 -15.61 -14.86
N CYS A 391 6.55 -14.65 -14.13
CA CYS A 391 5.86 -14.00 -13.02
C CYS A 391 6.37 -12.57 -12.83
N ILE A 392 5.47 -11.62 -12.62
CA ILE A 392 5.81 -10.23 -12.31
C ILE A 392 6.28 -10.08 -10.85
N ALA A 393 7.35 -9.31 -10.65
CA ALA A 393 7.84 -8.90 -9.35
C ALA A 393 7.88 -7.37 -9.25
N GLU A 394 7.09 -6.84 -8.31
CA GLU A 394 7.10 -5.43 -7.91
C GLU A 394 6.83 -4.43 -9.04
N GLY A 395 6.22 -4.87 -10.15
CA GLY A 395 5.93 -4.03 -11.32
C GLY A 395 7.18 -3.52 -12.05
N LYS A 396 8.37 -4.05 -11.73
CA LYS A 396 9.65 -3.61 -12.31
C LYS A 396 10.34 -4.72 -13.11
N HIS A 397 10.21 -5.95 -12.64
CA HIS A 397 10.93 -7.09 -13.20
C HIS A 397 9.98 -8.23 -13.49
N ILE A 398 10.13 -8.87 -14.64
CA ILE A 398 9.46 -10.13 -14.95
C ILE A 398 10.50 -11.24 -14.82
N TYR A 399 10.26 -12.19 -13.94
CA TYR A 399 11.09 -13.39 -13.88
C TYR A 399 10.61 -14.38 -14.94
N THR A 400 11.55 -15.08 -15.57
CA THR A 400 11.27 -16.14 -16.55
C THR A 400 12.05 -17.40 -16.22
N ILE A 401 11.44 -18.58 -16.33
CA ILE A 401 12.09 -19.87 -16.09
C ILE A 401 11.36 -21.00 -16.83
N GLY A 402 12.03 -22.11 -17.09
CA GLY A 402 11.39 -23.25 -17.75
C GLY A 402 11.36 -23.10 -19.27
N GLY A 403 10.48 -23.87 -19.89
CA GLY A 403 10.26 -23.85 -21.33
C GLY A 403 11.02 -24.94 -22.09
N VAL A 404 10.79 -24.97 -23.41
CA VAL A 404 11.35 -25.97 -24.33
C VAL A 404 12.12 -25.25 -25.43
N LYS A 405 13.37 -25.66 -25.65
CA LYS A 405 14.29 -25.10 -26.66
C LYS A 405 13.95 -25.61 -28.07
N GLN A 406 14.50 -24.97 -29.09
CA GLN A 406 14.35 -25.41 -30.48
C GLN A 406 15.14 -26.69 -30.79
N THR A 407 16.41 -26.73 -30.39
CA THR A 407 17.40 -27.70 -30.88
C THR A 407 17.50 -28.96 -30.04
N ASN A 408 16.96 -28.94 -28.82
CA ASN A 408 16.92 -30.11 -27.96
C ASN A 408 15.63 -30.09 -27.13
N THR A 409 15.05 -31.27 -26.87
CA THR A 409 13.95 -31.41 -25.91
C THR A 409 14.40 -31.16 -24.47
N ASP A 410 15.71 -30.95 -24.25
CA ASP A 410 16.28 -30.48 -23.00
C ASP A 410 15.55 -29.23 -22.50
N LYS A 411 15.02 -29.36 -21.29
CA LYS A 411 14.22 -28.31 -20.66
C LYS A 411 15.14 -27.34 -19.97
N GLU A 412 14.78 -26.06 -20.04
CA GLU A 412 15.60 -25.02 -19.42
C GLU A 412 15.24 -24.87 -17.94
N ALA A 413 16.23 -24.89 -17.05
CA ALA A 413 16.05 -24.64 -15.62
C ALA A 413 16.73 -23.34 -15.17
N ILE A 414 17.00 -22.43 -16.10
CA ILE A 414 17.65 -21.14 -15.80
C ILE A 414 16.58 -20.10 -15.46
N LEU A 415 16.69 -19.54 -14.26
CA LEU A 415 15.92 -18.37 -13.85
C LEU A 415 16.59 -17.11 -14.39
N GLU A 416 15.83 -16.32 -15.12
CA GLU A 416 16.25 -15.06 -15.70
C GLU A 416 15.33 -13.94 -15.18
N ARG A 417 15.86 -12.72 -15.12
CA ARG A 417 15.14 -11.52 -14.73
C ARG A 417 15.15 -10.55 -15.91
N PHE A 418 13.97 -10.26 -16.44
CA PHE A 418 13.74 -9.23 -17.43
C PHE A 418 13.46 -7.90 -16.74
N ASP A 419 14.33 -6.91 -16.91
CA ASP A 419 14.07 -5.54 -16.45
C ASP A 419 13.25 -4.79 -17.50
N ILE A 420 12.04 -4.38 -17.13
CA ILE A 420 11.09 -3.76 -18.06
C ILE A 420 11.65 -2.44 -18.64
N ARG A 421 12.42 -1.70 -17.84
CA ARG A 421 12.91 -0.37 -18.19
C ARG A 421 14.18 -0.44 -19.03
N SER A 422 15.17 -1.21 -18.61
CA SER A 422 16.41 -1.36 -19.39
C SER A 422 16.22 -2.30 -20.59
N LYS A 423 15.15 -3.12 -20.58
CA LYS A 423 14.87 -4.17 -21.57
C LYS A 423 15.91 -5.28 -21.58
N GLU A 424 16.71 -5.38 -20.53
CA GLU A 424 17.78 -6.36 -20.41
C GLU A 424 17.30 -7.61 -19.68
N LEU A 425 17.83 -8.76 -20.10
CA LEU A 425 17.61 -10.05 -19.47
C LEU A 425 18.88 -10.46 -18.71
N THR A 426 18.77 -10.65 -17.39
CA THR A 426 19.89 -11.07 -16.54
C THR A 426 19.69 -12.51 -16.06
N LYS A 427 20.69 -13.38 -16.22
CA LYS A 427 20.69 -14.71 -15.58
C LYS A 427 20.83 -14.55 -14.06
N ILE A 428 19.91 -15.16 -13.31
CA ILE A 428 19.92 -15.14 -11.84
C ILE A 428 20.49 -16.44 -11.29
N ARG A 429 19.92 -17.59 -11.68
CA ARG A 429 20.31 -18.91 -11.16
C ARG A 429 20.06 -20.03 -12.16
N ASP A 430 20.82 -21.11 -12.01
CA ASP A 430 20.72 -22.33 -12.79
C ASP A 430 20.29 -23.50 -11.88
N PHE A 431 19.03 -23.91 -11.96
CA PHE A 431 18.43 -24.89 -11.06
C PHE A 431 18.71 -26.35 -11.44
N GLU A 432 19.25 -26.60 -12.64
CA GLU A 432 19.62 -27.94 -13.08
C GLU A 432 20.69 -28.55 -12.15
N LYS A 433 21.65 -27.73 -11.72
CA LYS A 433 22.73 -28.13 -10.79
C LYS A 433 22.21 -28.55 -9.43
N ASP A 434 21.05 -28.05 -9.03
CA ASP A 434 20.39 -28.34 -7.76
C ASP A 434 19.42 -29.55 -7.88
N GLY A 435 19.34 -30.19 -9.04
CA GLY A 435 18.44 -31.30 -9.32
C GLY A 435 16.99 -30.89 -9.64
N TYR A 436 16.71 -29.60 -9.79
CA TYR A 436 15.39 -29.07 -10.12
C TYR A 436 15.30 -28.74 -11.60
N ILE A 437 15.04 -29.77 -12.41
CA ILE A 437 14.75 -29.63 -13.84
C ILE A 437 13.25 -29.50 -14.10
N ASP A 438 12.85 -29.22 -15.34
CA ASP A 438 11.45 -29.25 -15.79
C ASP A 438 10.50 -28.32 -15.00
N ILE A 439 10.92 -27.10 -14.70
CA ILE A 439 10.10 -26.16 -13.93
C ILE A 439 8.87 -25.75 -14.76
N THR A 440 7.69 -26.12 -14.29
CA THR A 440 6.43 -25.98 -15.02
C THR A 440 5.68 -24.71 -14.65
N SER A 441 5.80 -24.27 -13.39
CA SER A 441 5.19 -23.02 -12.93
C SER A 441 5.95 -22.38 -11.75
N MET A 442 5.73 -21.08 -11.58
CA MET A 442 6.26 -20.29 -10.48
C MET A 442 5.30 -19.18 -10.06
N CYS A 443 5.46 -18.65 -8.85
CA CYS A 443 4.85 -17.41 -8.41
C CYS A 443 5.77 -16.65 -7.45
N TYR A 444 5.77 -15.32 -7.51
CA TYR A 444 6.56 -14.46 -6.64
C TYR A 444 5.76 -14.01 -5.41
N ILE A 445 6.41 -14.04 -4.23
CA ILE A 445 5.85 -13.54 -2.97
C ILE A 445 6.70 -12.37 -2.48
N LYS A 446 6.16 -11.15 -2.65
CA LYS A 446 6.86 -9.89 -2.35
C LYS A 446 7.36 -9.81 -0.90
N VAL A 447 6.51 -10.13 0.07
CA VAL A 447 6.83 -10.04 1.52
C VAL A 447 8.07 -10.85 1.88
N GLN A 448 8.27 -12.00 1.22
CA GLN A 448 9.41 -12.88 1.48
C GLN A 448 10.58 -12.67 0.50
N HIS A 449 10.39 -11.84 -0.53
CA HIS A 449 11.30 -11.76 -1.68
C HIS A 449 11.69 -13.14 -2.22
N ALA A 450 10.71 -14.03 -2.37
CA ALA A 450 10.94 -15.42 -2.72
C ALA A 450 10.07 -15.86 -3.89
N ILE A 451 10.61 -16.77 -4.71
CA ILE A 451 9.90 -17.42 -5.81
C ILE A 451 9.58 -18.85 -5.40
N TYR A 452 8.30 -19.20 -5.43
CA TYR A 452 7.83 -20.56 -5.23
C TYR A 452 7.72 -21.22 -6.59
N MET A 453 8.28 -22.42 -6.73
CA MET A 453 8.38 -23.14 -7.99
C MET A 453 7.90 -24.56 -7.82
N ILE A 454 7.29 -25.08 -8.88
CA ILE A 454 6.92 -26.47 -9.02
C ILE A 454 7.46 -27.00 -10.34
N ASN A 455 8.01 -28.21 -10.32
CA ASN A 455 8.43 -28.89 -11.54
C ASN A 455 7.40 -29.95 -11.99
N ARG A 456 7.70 -30.58 -13.12
CA ARG A 456 6.85 -31.62 -13.72
C ARG A 456 6.57 -32.80 -12.80
N GLU A 457 7.50 -33.14 -11.91
CA GLU A 457 7.40 -34.21 -10.91
C GLU A 457 6.71 -33.74 -9.61
N HIS A 458 6.14 -32.52 -9.61
CA HIS A 458 5.54 -31.86 -8.45
C HIS A 458 6.49 -31.69 -7.26
N GLN A 459 7.80 -31.67 -7.50
CA GLN A 459 8.75 -31.16 -6.52
C GLN A 459 8.48 -29.68 -6.32
N PHE A 460 8.04 -29.32 -5.12
CA PHE A 460 7.69 -27.97 -4.74
C PHE A 460 8.75 -27.38 -3.82
N PHE A 461 9.25 -26.21 -4.16
CA PHE A 461 10.34 -25.56 -3.44
C PHE A 461 10.23 -24.05 -3.51
N ARG A 462 10.89 -23.38 -2.58
CA ARG A 462 11.03 -21.93 -2.50
C ARG A 462 12.47 -21.55 -2.75
N TYR A 463 12.68 -20.53 -3.58
CA TYR A 463 13.95 -19.87 -3.76
C TYR A 463 13.90 -18.46 -3.17
N ASP A 464 14.72 -18.20 -2.15
CA ASP A 464 14.90 -16.88 -1.55
C ASP A 464 15.90 -16.07 -2.40
N LEU A 465 15.42 -14.98 -3.02
CA LEU A 465 16.23 -14.18 -3.93
C LEU A 465 17.35 -13.41 -3.23
N LYS A 466 17.20 -13.09 -1.94
CA LYS A 466 18.19 -12.32 -1.18
C LYS A 466 19.28 -13.22 -0.61
N GLN A 467 18.90 -14.40 -0.15
CA GLN A 467 19.81 -15.35 0.49
C GLN A 467 20.43 -16.34 -0.51
N ASP A 468 20.00 -16.32 -1.77
CA ASP A 468 20.35 -17.32 -2.78
C ASP A 468 20.14 -18.77 -2.28
N LYS A 469 19.03 -18.98 -1.55
CA LYS A 469 18.78 -20.22 -0.79
C LYS A 469 17.55 -20.95 -1.31
N ILE A 470 17.71 -22.24 -1.60
CA ILE A 470 16.61 -23.14 -1.94
C ILE A 470 16.11 -23.84 -0.68
N THR A 471 14.79 -23.88 -0.50
CA THR A 471 14.11 -24.61 0.57
C THR A 471 13.10 -25.57 -0.04
N LYS A 472 13.29 -26.87 0.16
CA LYS A 472 12.30 -27.89 -0.24
C LYS A 472 11.05 -27.76 0.63
N LEU A 473 9.87 -27.83 0.02
CA LEU A 473 8.58 -27.69 0.68
C LEU A 473 7.77 -28.99 0.59
N ALA A 474 6.62 -29.03 1.26
CA ALA A 474 5.69 -30.14 1.09
C ALA A 474 5.24 -30.25 -0.37
N GLN A 475 5.18 -31.47 -0.90
CA GLN A 475 4.74 -31.74 -2.27
C GLN A 475 3.22 -31.86 -2.34
N ALA A 476 2.63 -31.36 -3.43
CA ALA A 476 1.18 -31.45 -3.64
C ALA A 476 0.73 -32.87 -4.01
N TYR A 477 1.56 -33.58 -4.76
CA TYR A 477 1.29 -34.92 -5.29
C TYR A 477 2.58 -35.73 -5.33
N THR A 478 2.47 -37.05 -5.17
CA THR A 478 3.58 -38.00 -5.36
C THR A 478 3.28 -38.88 -6.57
N GLY A 479 4.29 -39.12 -7.41
CA GLY A 479 4.19 -40.05 -8.54
C GLY A 479 3.37 -39.57 -9.76
N LEU A 480 2.91 -38.32 -9.78
CA LEU A 480 2.28 -37.71 -10.95
C LEU A 480 3.30 -36.92 -11.76
N GLN A 481 3.21 -36.99 -13.08
CA GLN A 481 3.95 -36.11 -13.99
C GLN A 481 2.97 -35.24 -14.77
N GLN A 482 2.98 -33.92 -14.55
CA GLN A 482 2.05 -33.00 -15.21
C GLN A 482 2.79 -31.78 -15.77
N PHE A 483 2.52 -31.45 -17.03
CA PHE A 483 3.05 -30.26 -17.70
C PHE A 483 2.19 -29.01 -17.46
N TYR A 484 0.88 -29.21 -17.36
CA TYR A 484 -0.11 -28.15 -17.26
C TYR A 484 -0.36 -27.82 -15.80
N THR A 485 0.56 -27.07 -15.21
CA THR A 485 0.42 -26.52 -13.86
C THR A 485 0.55 -25.00 -13.90
N ARG A 486 -0.22 -24.33 -13.06
CA ARG A 486 -0.09 -22.89 -12.78
C ARG A 486 -0.13 -22.69 -11.28
N LEU A 487 0.85 -21.97 -10.77
CA LEU A 487 0.91 -21.46 -9.41
C LEU A 487 0.35 -20.05 -9.39
N SER A 488 -0.44 -19.73 -8.37
CA SER A 488 -0.99 -18.39 -8.18
C SER A 488 -1.09 -18.07 -6.70
N PHE A 489 -0.44 -16.99 -6.30
CA PHE A 489 -0.39 -16.56 -4.90
C PHE A 489 -1.59 -15.66 -4.59
N ASP A 490 -2.25 -15.93 -3.46
CA ASP A 490 -3.46 -15.22 -3.04
C ASP A 490 -3.22 -13.81 -2.47
N GLN A 491 -1.96 -13.35 -2.48
CA GLN A 491 -1.47 -12.13 -1.83
C GLN A 491 -1.55 -12.16 -0.30
N ASP A 492 -1.80 -13.32 0.30
CA ASP A 492 -1.84 -13.52 1.75
C ASP A 492 -1.02 -14.73 2.19
N ASN A 493 -1.65 -15.90 2.38
CA ASN A 493 -1.02 -17.09 2.95
C ASN A 493 -1.26 -18.37 2.13
N THR A 494 -1.88 -18.26 0.95
CA THR A 494 -2.25 -19.43 0.13
C THR A 494 -1.65 -19.34 -1.26
N ILE A 495 -1.03 -20.42 -1.72
CA ILE A 495 -0.65 -20.60 -3.13
C ILE A 495 -1.57 -21.64 -3.72
N TYR A 496 -2.30 -21.28 -4.77
CA TYR A 496 -3.09 -22.20 -5.56
C TYR A 496 -2.19 -22.89 -6.58
N CYS A 497 -2.21 -24.23 -6.62
CA CYS A 497 -1.70 -25.02 -7.72
C CYS A 497 -2.88 -25.56 -8.51
N ILE A 498 -3.06 -25.04 -9.71
CA ILE A 498 -4.10 -25.48 -10.62
C ILE A 498 -3.43 -26.36 -11.66
N SER A 499 -3.91 -27.59 -11.78
CA SER A 499 -3.47 -28.53 -12.80
C SER A 499 -4.55 -28.79 -13.84
N LYS A 500 -4.29 -29.71 -14.77
CA LYS A 500 -5.21 -30.07 -15.85
C LYS A 500 -6.65 -30.32 -15.39
N ASP A 501 -6.83 -30.98 -14.24
CA ASP A 501 -8.11 -31.49 -13.74
C ASP A 501 -8.28 -31.35 -12.22
N SER A 502 -7.40 -30.61 -11.55
CA SER A 502 -7.48 -30.44 -10.10
C SER A 502 -6.99 -29.07 -9.63
N VAL A 503 -7.46 -28.65 -8.46
CA VAL A 503 -6.99 -27.46 -7.77
C VAL A 503 -6.56 -27.87 -6.36
N SER A 504 -5.37 -27.43 -5.96
CA SER A 504 -4.85 -27.63 -4.61
C SER A 504 -4.41 -26.30 -4.02
N GLU A 505 -4.62 -26.13 -2.71
CA GLU A 505 -4.20 -24.97 -1.94
C GLU A 505 -2.99 -25.34 -1.08
N TYR A 506 -1.92 -24.58 -1.19
CA TYR A 506 -0.77 -24.65 -0.31
C TYR A 506 -0.85 -23.55 0.73
N ASN A 507 -0.92 -23.91 2.00
CA ASN A 507 -0.85 -22.98 3.10
C ASN A 507 0.63 -22.71 3.46
N ILE A 508 1.08 -21.48 3.25
CA ILE A 508 2.49 -21.10 3.39
C ILE A 508 2.97 -21.26 4.83
N SER A 509 2.23 -20.73 5.80
CA SER A 509 2.60 -20.80 7.22
C SER A 509 2.59 -22.23 7.77
N LYS A 510 1.68 -23.09 7.29
CA LYS A 510 1.59 -24.50 7.73
C LYS A 510 2.47 -25.45 6.93
N ASN A 511 2.99 -25.03 5.77
CA ASN A 511 3.69 -25.89 4.82
C ASN A 511 2.88 -27.16 4.48
N THR A 512 1.59 -27.01 4.19
CA THR A 512 0.70 -28.13 3.87
C THR A 512 -0.13 -27.87 2.62
N TRP A 513 -0.40 -28.93 1.85
CA TRP A 513 -1.33 -28.91 0.73
C TRP A 513 -2.70 -29.43 1.12
N THR A 514 -3.75 -28.83 0.58
CA THR A 514 -5.14 -29.28 0.68
C THR A 514 -5.73 -29.34 -0.72
N LYS A 515 -6.16 -30.53 -1.17
CA LYS A 515 -6.83 -30.68 -2.45
C LYS A 515 -8.26 -30.13 -2.35
N LEU A 516 -8.65 -29.25 -3.26
CA LEU A 516 -10.01 -28.74 -3.33
C LEU A 516 -10.91 -29.74 -4.07
N SER A 517 -12.10 -29.96 -3.52
CA SER A 517 -13.17 -30.67 -4.22
C SER A 517 -13.84 -29.69 -5.19
N VAL A 518 -13.50 -29.82 -6.48
CA VAL A 518 -14.02 -29.00 -7.57
C VAL A 518 -14.57 -29.91 -8.67
N PRO A 519 -15.58 -29.48 -9.43
CA PRO A 519 -16.03 -30.22 -10.62
C PRO A 519 -14.87 -30.48 -11.58
N LYS A 520 -14.87 -31.63 -12.26
CA LYS A 520 -13.84 -31.94 -13.26
C LYS A 520 -13.87 -30.91 -14.38
N PHE A 521 -12.71 -30.41 -14.74
CA PHE A 521 -12.48 -29.57 -15.91
C PHE A 521 -11.28 -30.11 -16.69
N HIS A 522 -11.07 -29.59 -17.90
CA HIS A 522 -9.91 -29.95 -18.72
C HIS A 522 -9.23 -28.68 -19.20
N ALA A 523 -8.20 -28.26 -18.48
CA ALA A 523 -7.47 -27.04 -18.81
C ALA A 523 -6.37 -27.30 -19.85
N TYR A 524 -6.33 -26.47 -20.90
CA TYR A 524 -5.13 -26.29 -21.71
C TYR A 524 -4.32 -25.10 -21.23
N ASP A 525 -5.01 -24.06 -20.76
CA ASP A 525 -4.40 -22.91 -20.13
C ASP A 525 -5.24 -22.38 -18.96
N LEU A 526 -4.57 -21.72 -18.03
CA LEU A 526 -5.09 -21.40 -16.71
C LEU A 526 -4.67 -20.01 -16.26
N TYR A 527 -5.62 -19.21 -15.79
CA TYR A 527 -5.31 -17.97 -15.08
C TYR A 527 -6.16 -17.78 -13.84
N VAL A 528 -5.55 -17.22 -12.80
CA VAL A 528 -6.29 -16.80 -11.60
C VAL A 528 -6.53 -15.31 -11.69
N PHE A 529 -7.81 -14.91 -11.70
CA PHE A 529 -8.18 -13.50 -11.75
C PHE A 529 -8.68 -13.07 -10.39
N GLY A 530 -7.87 -12.23 -9.74
CA GLY A 530 -8.29 -11.49 -8.57
C GLY A 530 -8.76 -10.14 -9.01
N THR A 531 -10.06 -9.87 -8.96
CA THR A 531 -10.54 -8.48 -8.98
C THR A 531 -10.09 -7.84 -7.67
N LYS A 532 -8.90 -7.23 -7.67
CA LYS A 532 -8.66 -6.12 -6.77
C LYS A 532 -9.52 -4.99 -7.34
N MET A 533 -10.80 -4.94 -6.95
CA MET A 533 -11.58 -3.72 -7.16
C MET A 533 -10.83 -2.64 -6.39
N ARG A 534 -9.96 -1.92 -7.10
CA ARG A 534 -9.55 -0.57 -6.73
C ARG A 534 -10.82 0.27 -6.83
N PHE A 535 -11.74 0.12 -5.88
CA PHE A 535 -12.35 1.33 -5.38
C PHE A 535 -11.17 2.23 -4.98
N PRO A 536 -11.15 3.52 -5.36
CA PRO A 536 -10.25 4.46 -4.73
C PRO A 536 -10.44 4.23 -3.23
N THR A 537 -9.48 3.57 -2.60
CA THR A 537 -9.72 3.00 -1.29
C THR A 537 -10.06 4.18 -0.41
N ALA A 538 -10.98 4.01 0.54
CA ALA A 538 -11.12 4.96 1.63
C ALA A 538 -9.75 5.30 2.24
N LEU A 539 -8.74 4.43 2.08
CA LEU A 539 -7.32 4.65 2.34
C LEU A 539 -6.60 5.68 1.44
N GLU A 540 -6.83 5.76 0.12
CA GLU A 540 -6.26 6.82 -0.75
C GLU A 540 -6.94 8.17 -0.48
N ALA A 541 -8.26 8.14 -0.25
CA ALA A 541 -9.00 9.30 0.24
C ALA A 541 -8.54 9.69 1.66
N PHE A 542 -8.28 8.72 2.54
CA PHE A 542 -7.76 8.92 3.89
C PHE A 542 -6.31 9.37 3.89
N LYS A 543 -5.45 8.88 3.00
CA LYS A 543 -4.10 9.42 2.77
C LYS A 543 -4.21 10.86 2.31
N SER A 544 -5.09 11.17 1.37
CA SER A 544 -5.33 12.56 0.95
C SER A 544 -5.83 13.41 2.13
N VAL A 545 -6.75 12.90 2.96
CA VAL A 545 -7.24 13.60 4.15
C VAL A 545 -6.15 13.71 5.23
N VAL A 546 -5.33 12.69 5.46
CA VAL A 546 -4.29 12.70 6.50
C VAL A 546 -3.07 13.48 6.07
N TYR A 547 -2.69 13.49 4.79
CA TYR A 547 -1.53 14.22 4.30
C TYR A 547 -1.85 15.65 3.85
N ILE A 548 -3.10 15.94 3.48
CA ILE A 548 -3.51 17.28 3.05
C ILE A 548 -4.34 17.94 4.15
N VAL A 549 -5.39 17.28 4.64
CA VAL A 549 -6.31 17.88 5.61
C VAL A 549 -5.74 17.86 7.03
N MET A 550 -4.96 16.86 7.45
CA MET A 550 -4.43 16.82 8.83
C MET A 550 -3.34 17.87 9.09
N PRO A 551 -2.38 18.16 8.19
CA PRO A 551 -1.50 19.31 8.35
C PRO A 551 -2.30 20.62 8.34
N ILE A 552 -3.24 20.79 7.41
CA ILE A 552 -4.06 22.01 7.33
C ILE A 552 -4.93 22.20 8.58
N THR A 553 -5.54 21.14 9.10
CA THR A 553 -6.39 21.19 10.31
C THR A 553 -5.58 21.22 11.59
N CYS A 554 -4.43 20.55 11.69
CA CYS A 554 -3.50 20.72 12.82
C CYS A 554 -2.87 22.13 12.83
N THR A 555 -2.61 22.74 11.67
CA THR A 555 -2.20 24.14 11.57
C THR A 555 -3.35 25.09 11.91
N LEU A 556 -4.61 24.76 11.57
CA LEU A 556 -5.78 25.61 11.87
C LEU A 556 -6.38 25.43 13.27
N TYR A 557 -6.23 24.27 13.93
CA TYR A 557 -6.80 24.00 15.27
C TYR A 557 -5.81 24.21 16.43
N VAL A 558 -4.51 24.34 16.16
CA VAL A 558 -3.47 24.56 17.20
C VAL A 558 -3.08 26.04 17.34
N MET A 559 -3.60 26.92 16.49
CA MET A 559 -3.31 28.35 16.55
C MET A 559 -4.32 29.10 17.41
N ASP A 560 -4.16 28.97 18.72
CA ASP A 560 -4.29 30.14 19.58
C ASP A 560 -2.95 30.89 19.47
N ASP A 561 -2.98 32.18 19.10
CA ASP A 561 -1.78 32.96 18.75
C ASP A 561 -0.72 32.89 19.86
N ASP A 562 -1.17 32.81 21.13
CA ASP A 562 -0.30 32.71 22.31
C ASP A 562 0.45 31.36 22.44
N ARG A 563 -0.09 30.27 21.90
CA ARG A 563 0.54 28.94 21.95
C ARG A 563 1.56 28.73 20.84
N LEU A 564 1.29 29.25 19.64
CA LEU A 564 2.26 29.23 18.55
C LEU A 564 3.50 30.05 18.94
N ASP A 565 3.28 31.21 19.55
CA ASP A 565 4.37 32.08 20.01
C ASP A 565 5.23 31.41 21.10
N ASN A 566 4.62 30.61 21.98
CA ASN A 566 5.33 29.82 23.00
C ASN A 566 6.06 28.59 22.43
N LEU A 567 5.52 27.92 21.41
CA LEU A 567 6.20 26.83 20.70
C LEU A 567 7.40 27.35 19.89
N ILE A 568 7.25 28.48 19.20
CA ILE A 568 8.33 29.17 18.49
C ILE A 568 9.39 29.64 19.50
N LYS A 569 8.98 30.18 20.65
CA LYS A 569 9.90 30.56 21.75
C LYS A 569 10.67 29.37 22.33
N ARG A 570 10.03 28.20 22.48
CA ARG A 570 10.62 27.03 23.15
C ARG A 570 11.49 26.16 22.23
N TYR A 571 11.15 26.05 20.94
CA TYR A 571 11.81 25.11 20.02
C TYR A 571 12.52 25.76 18.84
N LYS A 572 12.52 27.10 18.72
CA LYS A 572 13.22 27.85 17.65
C LYS A 572 12.85 27.42 16.22
N PHE A 573 11.59 27.13 15.94
CA PHE A 573 11.15 26.88 14.56
C PHE A 573 11.13 28.18 13.74
N VAL A 574 11.76 28.17 12.57
CA VAL A 574 11.61 29.19 11.54
C VAL A 574 10.80 28.56 10.40
N VAL A 575 9.65 29.15 10.07
CA VAL A 575 8.81 28.71 8.95
C VAL A 575 9.19 29.57 7.75
N TYR A 576 9.69 28.93 6.69
CA TYR A 576 10.11 29.63 5.47
C TYR A 576 8.98 29.60 4.42
N PRO A 577 8.75 30.70 3.69
CA PRO A 577 7.81 30.71 2.58
C PRO A 577 8.34 29.84 1.42
N PRO A 578 7.43 29.28 0.60
CA PRO A 578 7.77 28.32 -0.45
C PRO A 578 8.62 28.89 -1.59
N GLU A 579 8.90 30.19 -1.62
CA GLU A 579 9.70 30.83 -2.67
C GLU A 579 11.23 30.77 -2.44
N ALA A 580 11.72 30.35 -1.27
CA ALA A 580 13.15 30.19 -1.02
C ALA A 580 13.67 28.89 -1.66
N GLN A 581 14.54 28.98 -2.66
CA GLN A 581 15.00 27.84 -3.45
C GLN A 581 16.47 27.47 -3.20
N THR A 582 17.23 28.32 -2.50
CA THR A 582 18.67 28.13 -2.28
C THR A 582 19.08 28.27 -0.81
N HIS A 583 20.16 27.59 -0.42
CA HIS A 583 20.68 27.62 0.96
C HIS A 583 21.10 29.03 1.40
N GLU A 584 21.58 29.85 0.47
CA GLU A 584 21.93 31.26 0.70
C GLU A 584 20.70 32.14 0.96
N GLU A 585 19.58 31.88 0.28
CA GLU A 585 18.31 32.57 0.57
C GLU A 585 17.79 32.21 1.97
N PHE A 586 17.90 30.95 2.38
CA PHE A 586 17.56 30.54 3.75
C PHE A 586 18.43 31.26 4.79
N ALA A 587 19.75 31.30 4.58
CA ALA A 587 20.67 31.98 5.49
C ALA A 587 20.40 33.50 5.57
N ARG A 588 20.11 34.15 4.44
CA ARG A 588 19.75 35.57 4.40
C ARG A 588 18.45 35.85 5.14
N MET A 589 17.41 35.04 4.92
CA MET A 589 16.12 35.20 5.58
C MET A 589 16.20 34.93 7.09
N GLU A 590 17.01 33.94 7.50
CA GLU A 590 17.30 33.68 8.90
C GLU A 590 17.98 34.88 9.56
N GLN A 591 18.99 35.47 8.92
CA GLN A 591 19.67 36.68 9.37
C GLN A 591 18.70 37.88 9.50
N GLU A 592 17.89 38.15 8.47
CA GLU A 592 16.89 39.23 8.47
C GLU A 592 15.85 39.06 9.59
N PHE A 593 15.43 37.82 9.86
CA PHE A 593 14.50 37.52 10.95
C PHE A 593 15.13 37.80 12.33
N PHE A 594 16.39 37.42 12.54
CA PHE A 594 17.09 37.71 13.79
C PHE A 594 17.30 39.22 14.00
N ASP A 595 17.70 39.95 12.96
CA ASP A 595 17.89 41.40 13.02
C ASP A 595 16.56 42.15 13.32
N ALA A 596 15.46 41.74 12.67
CA ALA A 596 14.13 42.30 12.92
C ALA A 596 13.67 42.04 14.37
N ARG A 597 13.97 40.85 14.90
CA ARG A 597 13.65 40.47 16.28
C ARG A 597 14.45 41.27 17.30
N GLU A 598 15.74 41.51 17.06
CA GLU A 598 16.55 42.37 17.91
C GLU A 598 16.04 43.81 17.93
N LYS A 599 15.69 44.36 16.76
CA LYS A 599 15.08 45.69 16.66
C LYS A 599 13.78 45.79 17.46
N ARG A 600 12.90 44.78 17.37
CA ARG A 600 11.64 44.76 18.13
C ARG A 600 11.87 44.72 19.64
N ARG A 601 12.84 43.92 20.10
CA ARG A 601 13.23 43.87 21.52
C ARG A 601 13.82 45.19 22.01
N ALA A 602 14.62 45.86 21.19
CA ALA A 602 15.14 47.18 21.52
C ALA A 602 13.99 48.21 21.68
N LEU A 603 13.00 48.16 20.78
CA LEU A 603 11.82 49.01 20.83
C LEU A 603 10.96 48.75 22.08
N GLU A 604 10.71 47.48 22.40
CA GLU A 604 9.96 47.06 23.59
C GLU A 604 10.66 47.52 24.89
N LYS A 605 11.99 47.38 24.97
CA LYS A 605 12.76 47.91 26.10
C LYS A 605 12.66 49.43 26.21
N GLN A 606 12.68 50.13 25.08
CA GLN A 606 12.56 51.58 25.04
C GLN A 606 11.15 52.03 25.48
N GLN A 607 10.10 51.31 25.08
CA GLN A 607 8.72 51.54 25.52
C GLN A 607 8.54 51.25 27.02
N GLN A 608 9.13 50.18 27.53
CA GLN A 608 9.10 49.86 28.97
C GLN A 608 9.83 50.92 29.80
N GLN A 609 10.98 51.43 29.35
CA GLN A 609 11.67 52.54 30.00
C GLN A 609 10.84 53.84 29.97
N GLN A 610 10.15 54.13 28.85
CA GLN A 610 9.26 55.29 28.77
C GLN A 610 8.03 55.16 29.68
N GLN A 611 7.54 53.94 29.91
CA GLN A 611 6.45 53.68 30.86
C GLN A 611 6.91 53.77 32.32
N GLN A 612 8.16 53.43 32.63
CA GLN A 612 8.73 53.57 33.98
C GLN A 612 9.10 55.02 34.33
N ASN A 613 9.34 55.87 33.32
CA ASN A 613 9.66 57.29 33.49
C ASN A 613 8.43 58.21 33.45
N LYS A 614 7.23 57.65 33.24
CA LYS A 614 5.94 58.32 33.40
C LYS A 614 5.35 57.96 34.76
#